data_AF-A0A7W0LBY5-F1
#
_entry.id   AF-A0A7W0LBY5-F1
#
_cell.length_a   1.000
_cell.length_b   1.000
_cell.length_c   1.000
_cell.angle_alpha   90.00
_cell.angle_beta   90.00
_cell.angle_gamma   90.00
#
_symmetry.space_group_name_H-M   'P 1'
#
loop_
_entity.id
_entity.type
_entity.pdbx_description
1 polymer ?
#
loop_
_entity_poly.entity_id
_entity_poly.type
_entity_poly.pdbx_seq_one_letter_code
_entity_poly.pdbx_strand_id
1 'polypeptide(L)'
;MGVKLPDTLTFSNASSRLVFSALARFADVNIVFDPAFRETPLTIDLRKSTLEEALASLTSSTQTFYRVTSPRTITIVPDSTAKRREYEESIVRVFYLSNADIKEVIDLLRIVVDVRSISPITATNAISLKDTPERIAAASRLIAAVDKARPEVIIDVELLEVDRTRLREYGLQVASPGSAGISGSADVNRDGLTLQSLRNLTQADVFLSGIPGIYYRLLKNDATTRTLANPQLRTSEGLTAQARFGERVPVPITTFAPIATGGINQQPITSFVYENIGVNIDITPRMHHDDEVTLAVKLSLSSISGIGFGGLPTFGNREISTTIRLRDGETNMLAGLIRDDERIILSGVPGLSDLPLIGKLFANQRKEAQQTDIVLTLTPHIVRVLDLSESDLRPFRLGRDAGGSPGVDLPQFPQIPRDDVILPGISKPPAATPVTPFPQPLQGPLPGTPVTPPKKPGGGGGGRN
;
A
#
# COMPACT_ATOMS: atom_id res chain seq x y z
N MET A 1 -14.22 45.84 -23.01
CA MET A 1 -14.73 47.22 -23.25
C MET A 1 -16.25 47.15 -23.35
N GLY A 2 -17.01 47.74 -22.42
CA GLY A 2 -18.48 47.60 -22.38
C GLY A 2 -19.23 48.60 -23.27
N VAL A 3 -18.88 48.69 -24.56
CA VAL A 3 -19.62 49.57 -25.48
C VAL A 3 -20.97 48.92 -25.80
N LYS A 4 -22.06 49.59 -25.40
CA LYS A 4 -23.42 49.10 -25.63
C LYS A 4 -23.81 49.35 -27.08
N LEU A 5 -23.99 48.26 -27.82
CA LEU A 5 -24.60 48.28 -29.14
C LEU A 5 -26.12 48.61 -29.03
N PRO A 6 -26.76 49.07 -30.12
CA PRO A 6 -28.21 49.20 -30.20
C PRO A 6 -28.93 47.93 -29.77
N ASP A 7 -30.14 48.06 -29.21
CA ASP A 7 -30.92 46.93 -28.67
C ASP A 7 -31.20 45.83 -29.72
N THR A 8 -31.24 46.17 -31.01
CA THR A 8 -31.42 45.21 -32.11
C THR A 8 -30.70 45.68 -33.37
N LEU A 9 -29.91 44.78 -33.97
CA LEU A 9 -29.18 44.97 -35.22
C LEU A 9 -29.42 43.76 -36.12
N THR A 10 -30.19 43.95 -37.19
CA THR A 10 -30.48 42.90 -38.17
C THR A 10 -29.81 43.22 -39.50
N PHE A 11 -28.95 42.31 -39.96
CA PHE A 11 -28.37 42.38 -41.30
C PHE A 11 -28.89 41.22 -42.12
N SER A 12 -29.49 41.50 -43.27
CA SER A 12 -29.98 40.51 -44.22
C SER A 12 -29.13 40.53 -45.47
N ASN A 13 -28.46 39.41 -45.79
CA ASN A 13 -27.63 39.27 -46.98
C ASN A 13 -26.61 40.41 -47.19
N ALA A 14 -26.00 40.89 -46.10
CA ALA A 14 -25.03 41.98 -46.14
C ALA A 14 -23.61 41.44 -46.34
N SER A 15 -22.75 42.18 -47.04
CA SER A 15 -21.33 41.85 -47.13
C SER A 15 -20.71 41.92 -45.72
N SER A 16 -19.98 40.87 -45.33
CA SER A 16 -19.23 40.81 -44.07
C SER A 16 -18.38 42.06 -43.80
N ARG A 17 -17.74 42.66 -44.81
CA ARG A 17 -16.99 43.93 -44.67
C ARG A 17 -17.89 45.09 -44.19
N LEU A 18 -19.09 45.17 -44.75
CA LEU A 18 -20.09 46.18 -44.39
C LEU A 18 -20.58 45.95 -42.96
N VAL A 19 -20.88 44.71 -42.58
CA VAL A 19 -21.32 44.36 -41.22
C VAL A 19 -20.24 44.70 -40.19
N PHE A 20 -18.97 44.33 -40.43
CA PHE A 20 -17.86 44.68 -39.54
C PHE A 20 -17.68 46.19 -39.44
N SER A 21 -17.66 46.92 -40.56
CA SER A 21 -17.51 48.39 -40.54
C SER A 21 -18.68 49.12 -39.87
N ALA A 22 -19.91 48.59 -39.98
CA ALA A 22 -21.07 49.12 -39.27
C ALA A 22 -20.91 48.96 -37.76
N LEU A 23 -20.52 47.77 -37.29
CA LEU A 23 -20.25 47.54 -35.86
C LEU A 23 -19.11 48.42 -35.33
N ALA A 24 -18.04 48.60 -36.12
CA ALA A 24 -16.95 49.51 -35.79
C ALA A 24 -17.43 50.94 -35.55
N ARG A 25 -18.29 51.44 -36.45
CA ARG A 25 -18.87 52.79 -36.35
C ARG A 25 -19.74 52.96 -35.11
N PHE A 26 -20.53 51.94 -34.76
CA PHE A 26 -21.32 51.96 -33.53
C PHE A 26 -20.44 51.90 -32.27
N ALA A 27 -19.28 51.26 -32.36
CA ALA A 27 -18.36 51.09 -31.26
C ALA A 27 -17.30 52.20 -31.10
N ASP A 28 -17.23 53.16 -32.03
CA ASP A 28 -16.15 54.15 -32.14
C ASP A 28 -14.75 53.51 -32.26
N VAL A 29 -14.65 52.44 -33.07
CA VAL A 29 -13.41 51.69 -33.30
C VAL A 29 -13.09 51.64 -34.81
N ASN A 30 -11.82 51.81 -35.15
CA ASN A 30 -11.33 51.63 -36.51
C ASN A 30 -11.13 50.15 -36.83
N ILE A 31 -11.54 49.71 -38.03
CA ILE A 31 -11.28 48.37 -38.51
C ILE A 31 -10.35 48.42 -39.72
N VAL A 32 -9.31 47.59 -39.67
CA VAL A 32 -8.40 47.31 -40.79
C VAL A 32 -8.65 45.88 -41.25
N PHE A 33 -8.75 45.68 -42.55
CA PHE A 33 -8.90 44.34 -43.14
C PHE A 33 -7.57 43.90 -43.73
N ASP A 34 -7.17 42.65 -43.47
CA ASP A 34 -6.02 42.04 -44.15
C ASP A 34 -6.30 41.92 -45.66
N PRO A 35 -5.29 42.06 -46.54
CA PRO A 35 -5.48 41.95 -47.99
C PRO A 35 -6.07 40.61 -48.46
N ALA A 36 -5.90 39.53 -47.69
CA ALA A 36 -6.45 38.22 -48.00
C ALA A 36 -7.89 38.02 -47.49
N PHE A 37 -8.50 39.03 -46.89
CA PHE A 37 -9.89 38.99 -46.43
C PHE A 37 -10.86 38.82 -47.62
N ARG A 38 -11.75 37.83 -47.52
CA ARG A 38 -12.79 37.55 -48.53
C ARG A 38 -14.16 37.95 -48.02
N GLU A 39 -14.87 38.72 -48.82
CA GLU A 39 -16.24 39.12 -48.50
C GLU A 39 -17.20 37.95 -48.70
N THR A 40 -17.82 37.50 -47.61
CA THR A 40 -18.94 36.54 -47.65
C THR A 40 -20.25 37.25 -47.27
N PRO A 41 -21.37 36.96 -47.97
CA PRO A 41 -22.68 37.45 -47.56
C PRO A 41 -23.11 36.74 -46.27
N LEU A 42 -23.58 37.53 -45.29
CA LEU A 42 -24.04 37.01 -44.01
C LEU A 42 -25.41 37.57 -43.65
N THR A 43 -26.23 36.73 -43.02
CA THR A 43 -27.45 37.16 -42.34
C THR A 43 -27.26 36.93 -40.85
N ILE A 44 -27.29 37.98 -40.04
CA ILE A 44 -27.11 37.91 -38.59
C ILE A 44 -28.11 38.81 -37.88
N ASP A 45 -28.66 38.31 -36.78
CA ASP A 45 -29.55 39.04 -35.87
C ASP A 45 -28.86 39.14 -34.51
N LEU A 46 -28.44 40.36 -34.15
CA LEU A 46 -27.76 40.67 -32.91
C LEU A 46 -28.74 41.41 -31.99
N ARG A 47 -29.10 40.80 -30.86
CA ARG A 47 -30.04 41.38 -29.88
C ARG A 47 -29.35 41.56 -28.54
N LYS A 48 -29.31 42.79 -28.03
CA LYS A 48 -28.69 43.14 -26.74
C LYS A 48 -27.27 42.56 -26.55
N SER A 49 -26.52 42.39 -27.62
CA SER A 49 -25.16 41.84 -27.59
C SER A 49 -24.14 42.92 -27.24
N THR A 50 -23.11 42.55 -26.51
CA THR A 50 -21.90 43.37 -26.39
C THR A 50 -21.09 43.35 -27.69
N LEU A 51 -20.20 44.33 -27.87
CA LEU A 51 -19.29 44.37 -29.03
C LEU A 51 -18.45 43.08 -29.16
N GLU A 52 -17.97 42.56 -28.03
CA GLU A 52 -17.13 41.36 -27.98
C GLU A 52 -17.91 40.11 -28.41
N GLU A 53 -19.16 39.95 -27.94
CA GLU A 53 -20.05 38.85 -28.35
C GLU A 53 -20.46 38.96 -29.83
N ALA A 54 -20.74 40.17 -30.31
CA ALA A 54 -21.08 40.43 -31.70
C ALA A 54 -19.90 40.12 -32.63
N LEU A 55 -18.69 40.57 -32.29
CA LEU A 55 -17.48 40.26 -33.05
C LEU A 55 -17.17 38.76 -33.01
N ALA A 56 -17.26 38.12 -31.84
CA ALA A 56 -17.05 36.67 -31.70
C ALA A 56 -17.99 35.88 -32.63
N SER A 57 -19.30 36.20 -32.59
CA SER A 57 -20.32 35.54 -33.42
C SER A 57 -20.05 35.73 -34.92
N LEU A 58 -19.65 36.94 -35.32
CA LEU A 58 -19.28 37.22 -36.70
C LEU A 58 -18.03 36.45 -37.13
N THR A 59 -16.98 36.48 -36.32
CA THR A 59 -15.73 35.79 -36.64
C THR A 59 -15.90 34.29 -36.75
N SER A 60 -16.72 33.68 -35.89
CA SER A 60 -17.09 32.26 -36.02
C SER A 60 -17.88 31.98 -37.30
N SER A 61 -18.75 32.89 -37.73
CA SER A 61 -19.55 32.71 -38.94
C SER A 61 -18.77 32.96 -40.23
N THR A 62 -17.79 33.87 -40.23
CA THR A 62 -17.02 34.24 -41.43
C THR A 62 -15.67 33.53 -41.53
N GLN A 63 -15.36 32.61 -40.61
CA GLN A 63 -14.06 31.94 -40.51
C GLN A 63 -12.90 32.96 -40.52
N THR A 64 -13.05 34.02 -39.73
CA THR A 64 -12.04 35.05 -39.54
C THR A 64 -11.69 35.12 -38.06
N PHE A 65 -10.63 35.83 -37.72
CA PHE A 65 -10.36 36.22 -36.34
C PHE A 65 -10.04 37.71 -36.29
N TYR A 66 -10.24 38.31 -35.12
CA TYR A 66 -9.94 39.71 -34.90
C TYR A 66 -8.79 39.85 -33.90
N ARG A 67 -7.94 40.86 -34.11
CA ARG A 67 -6.86 41.22 -33.17
C ARG A 67 -6.91 42.71 -32.90
N VAL A 68 -6.81 43.08 -31.62
CA VAL A 68 -6.65 44.48 -31.22
C VAL A 68 -5.21 44.90 -31.49
N THR A 69 -5.00 45.74 -32.50
CA THR A 69 -3.68 46.27 -32.88
C THR A 69 -3.36 47.56 -32.12
N SER A 70 -4.38 48.34 -31.77
CA SER A 70 -4.25 49.58 -30.99
C SER A 70 -5.53 49.83 -30.17
N PRO A 71 -5.52 50.71 -29.15
CA PRO A 71 -6.67 50.91 -28.26
C PRO A 71 -8.00 51.24 -28.96
N ARG A 72 -7.97 51.76 -30.19
CA ARG A 72 -9.14 52.02 -31.05
C ARG A 72 -9.02 51.41 -32.45
N THR A 73 -8.18 50.39 -32.64
CA THR A 73 -7.99 49.75 -33.95
C THR A 73 -8.00 48.24 -33.84
N ILE A 74 -8.89 47.60 -34.59
CA ILE A 74 -9.02 46.15 -34.69
C ILE A 74 -8.66 45.73 -36.11
N THR A 75 -7.82 44.71 -36.24
CA THR A 75 -7.49 44.09 -37.54
C THR A 75 -8.27 42.79 -37.68
N ILE A 76 -8.96 42.62 -38.81
CA ILE A 76 -9.70 41.40 -39.15
C ILE A 76 -8.89 40.62 -40.17
N VAL A 77 -8.63 39.36 -39.84
CA VAL A 77 -7.72 38.49 -40.58
C VAL A 77 -8.45 37.17 -40.87
N PRO A 78 -8.28 36.57 -42.07
CA PRO A 78 -8.82 35.24 -42.34
C PRO A 78 -8.19 34.19 -41.42
N ASP A 79 -9.00 33.24 -40.97
CA ASP A 79 -8.58 32.16 -40.09
C ASP A 79 -7.76 31.12 -40.87
N SER A 80 -6.46 31.35 -40.97
CA SER A 80 -5.50 30.41 -41.55
C SER A 80 -4.29 30.26 -40.64
N THR A 81 -3.71 29.06 -40.63
CA THR A 81 -2.54 28.73 -39.79
C THR A 81 -1.33 29.64 -40.08
N ALA A 82 -1.16 30.07 -41.33
CA ALA A 82 -0.11 31.01 -41.71
C ALA A 82 -0.35 32.41 -41.15
N LYS A 83 -1.57 32.93 -41.27
CA LYS A 83 -1.93 34.27 -40.77
C LYS A 83 -2.00 34.32 -39.25
N ARG A 84 -2.44 33.25 -38.59
CA ARG A 84 -2.36 33.15 -37.12
C ARG A 84 -0.92 33.25 -36.63
N ARG A 85 0.03 32.57 -37.27
CA ARG A 85 1.46 32.70 -36.92
C ARG A 85 2.04 34.10 -37.15
N GLU A 86 1.48 34.86 -38.08
CA GLU A 86 1.92 36.22 -38.41
C GLU A 86 1.35 37.27 -37.44
N TYR A 87 0.08 37.12 -37.03
CA TYR A 87 -0.65 38.12 -36.24
C TYR A 87 -0.84 37.75 -34.76
N GLU A 88 -0.73 36.48 -34.37
CA GLU A 88 -0.75 36.07 -32.97
C GLU A 88 0.62 36.33 -32.35
N GLU A 89 0.61 37.08 -31.25
CA GLU A 89 1.81 37.34 -30.49
C GLU A 89 2.22 36.07 -29.76
N SER A 90 3.42 35.58 -30.04
CA SER A 90 4.03 34.51 -29.25
C SER A 90 4.89 35.12 -28.16
N ILE A 91 4.66 34.73 -26.91
CA ILE A 91 5.54 35.10 -25.79
C ILE A 91 6.40 33.89 -25.41
N VAL A 92 7.58 34.14 -24.86
CA VAL A 92 8.45 33.08 -24.32
C VAL A 92 8.44 33.18 -22.80
N ARG A 93 8.15 32.08 -22.12
CA ARG A 93 8.21 31.99 -20.66
C ARG A 93 9.01 30.76 -20.24
N VAL A 94 9.90 30.96 -19.27
CA VAL A 94 10.67 29.88 -18.64
C VAL A 94 9.97 29.49 -17.33
N PHE A 95 9.76 28.19 -17.14
CA PHE A 95 9.19 27.59 -15.93
C PHE A 95 10.25 26.75 -15.25
N TYR A 96 10.48 26.97 -13.96
CA TYR A 96 11.38 26.16 -13.14
C TYR A 96 10.55 25.10 -12.41
N LEU A 97 10.98 23.85 -12.46
CA LEU A 97 10.33 22.71 -11.82
C LEU A 97 11.08 22.34 -10.54
N SER A 98 10.33 22.06 -9.46
CA SER A 98 10.91 21.71 -8.16
C SER A 98 10.81 20.21 -7.85
N ASN A 99 9.73 19.56 -8.25
CA ASN A 99 9.34 18.20 -7.85
C ASN A 99 9.07 17.28 -9.05
N ALA A 100 8.48 17.81 -10.13
CA ALA A 100 8.09 17.03 -11.30
C ALA A 100 9.26 16.74 -12.24
N ASP A 101 9.18 15.62 -12.97
CA ASP A 101 10.17 15.26 -13.99
C ASP A 101 9.95 16.06 -15.29
N ILE A 102 11.03 16.58 -15.87
CA ILE A 102 10.98 17.40 -17.08
C ILE A 102 10.28 16.67 -18.23
N LYS A 103 10.59 15.38 -18.41
CA LYS A 103 10.10 14.63 -19.55
C LYS A 103 8.59 14.40 -19.44
N GLU A 104 8.13 14.02 -18.26
CA GLU A 104 6.70 13.83 -17.96
C GLU A 104 5.90 15.12 -18.20
N VAL A 105 6.42 16.27 -17.74
CA VAL A 105 5.78 17.57 -17.94
C VAL A 105 5.75 17.97 -19.42
N ILE A 106 6.82 17.73 -20.17
CA ILE A 106 6.86 18.03 -21.62
C ILE A 106 5.83 17.18 -22.38
N ASP A 107 5.77 15.89 -22.09
CA ASP A 107 4.82 14.98 -22.74
C ASP A 107 3.37 15.37 -22.42
N LEU A 108 3.10 15.73 -21.16
CA LEU A 108 1.80 16.26 -20.73
C LEU A 108 1.42 17.55 -21.48
N LEU A 109 2.33 18.52 -21.57
CA LEU A 109 2.08 19.80 -22.23
C LEU A 109 1.85 19.64 -23.75
N ARG A 110 2.54 18.70 -24.39
CA ARG A 110 2.34 18.36 -25.81
C ARG A 110 0.98 17.74 -26.07
N ILE A 111 0.54 16.82 -25.20
CA ILE A 111 -0.72 16.08 -25.38
C ILE A 111 -1.93 16.96 -25.03
N VAL A 112 -1.86 17.69 -23.92
CA VAL A 112 -3.01 18.43 -23.38
C VAL A 112 -3.14 19.83 -23.97
N VAL A 113 -2.03 20.56 -24.11
CA VAL A 113 -2.03 21.97 -24.53
C VAL A 113 -1.67 22.14 -26.03
N ASP A 114 -1.27 21.06 -26.72
CA ASP A 114 -0.76 21.06 -28.11
C ASP A 114 0.37 22.08 -28.34
N VAL A 115 1.27 22.21 -27.36
CA VAL A 115 2.41 23.10 -27.51
C VAL A 115 3.53 22.42 -28.28
N ARG A 116 3.92 23.03 -29.41
CA ARG A 116 4.94 22.48 -30.31
C ARG A 116 6.35 22.98 -29.99
N SER A 117 6.48 24.22 -29.52
CA SER A 117 7.76 24.87 -29.27
C SER A 117 8.11 24.83 -27.78
N ILE A 118 8.52 23.64 -27.32
CA ILE A 118 9.00 23.39 -25.96
C ILE A 118 10.49 23.03 -26.03
N SER A 119 11.32 23.68 -25.22
CA SER A 119 12.74 23.36 -25.10
C SER A 119 13.15 23.15 -23.63
N PRO A 120 13.66 21.96 -23.26
CA PRO A 120 14.14 21.67 -21.92
C PRO A 120 15.49 22.34 -21.64
N ILE A 121 15.65 22.87 -20.43
CA ILE A 121 16.90 23.37 -19.87
C ILE A 121 17.27 22.47 -18.69
N THR A 122 17.92 21.35 -19.00
CA THR A 122 18.24 20.29 -18.03
C THR A 122 19.16 20.78 -16.90
N ALA A 123 20.02 21.76 -17.16
CA ALA A 123 20.96 22.29 -16.16
C ALA A 123 20.28 22.99 -14.97
N THR A 124 19.05 23.50 -15.13
CA THR A 124 18.33 24.25 -14.08
C THR A 124 16.97 23.65 -13.76
N ASN A 125 16.71 22.42 -14.20
CA ASN A 125 15.41 21.76 -14.12
C ASN A 125 14.26 22.67 -14.61
N ALA A 126 14.45 23.29 -15.78
CA ALA A 126 13.52 24.28 -16.30
C ALA A 126 13.04 23.94 -17.72
N ILE A 127 11.87 24.45 -18.07
CA ILE A 127 11.28 24.31 -19.40
C ILE A 127 11.03 25.70 -19.97
N SER A 128 11.53 25.95 -21.17
CA SER A 128 11.20 27.15 -21.93
C SER A 128 10.06 26.85 -22.91
N LEU A 129 9.03 27.69 -22.85
CA LEU A 129 7.81 27.56 -23.63
C LEU A 129 7.63 28.80 -24.51
N LYS A 130 7.41 28.60 -25.81
CA LYS A 130 7.04 29.68 -26.74
C LYS A 130 5.67 29.38 -27.35
N ASP A 131 4.67 30.18 -26.99
CA ASP A 131 3.32 30.07 -27.55
C ASP A 131 2.49 31.35 -27.30
N THR A 132 1.21 31.33 -27.64
CA THR A 132 0.25 32.40 -27.34
C THR A 132 0.08 32.60 -25.83
N PRO A 133 -0.24 33.83 -25.37
CA PRO A 133 -0.42 34.12 -23.95
C PRO A 133 -1.45 33.22 -23.25
N GLU A 134 -2.51 32.84 -23.95
CA GLU A 134 -3.59 31.98 -23.43
C GLU A 134 -3.10 30.55 -23.17
N ARG A 135 -2.35 29.97 -24.11
CA ARG A 135 -1.75 28.64 -23.96
C ARG A 135 -0.65 28.63 -22.89
N ILE A 136 0.12 29.70 -22.77
CA ILE A 136 1.13 29.84 -21.71
C ILE A 136 0.47 29.96 -20.33
N ALA A 137 -0.66 30.66 -20.23
CA ALA A 137 -1.44 30.70 -18.98
C ALA A 137 -2.01 29.32 -18.62
N ALA A 138 -2.53 28.57 -19.59
CA ALA A 138 -2.99 27.20 -19.39
C ALA A 138 -1.86 26.26 -18.98
N ALA A 139 -0.72 26.32 -19.67
CA ALA A 139 0.48 25.56 -19.33
C ALA A 139 0.97 25.90 -17.92
N SER A 140 0.96 27.18 -17.53
CA SER A 140 1.35 27.60 -16.18
C SER A 140 0.47 26.97 -15.10
N ARG A 141 -0.84 26.88 -15.33
CA ARG A 141 -1.77 26.22 -14.39
C ARG A 141 -1.51 24.72 -14.32
N LEU A 142 -1.32 24.08 -15.48
CA LEU A 142 -1.06 22.65 -15.56
C LEU A 142 0.27 22.25 -14.91
N ILE A 143 1.32 23.03 -15.13
CA ILE A 143 2.62 22.84 -14.47
C ILE A 143 2.46 23.01 -12.95
N ALA A 144 1.75 24.03 -12.48
CA ALA A 144 1.53 24.25 -11.05
C ALA A 144 0.74 23.10 -10.40
N ALA A 145 -0.22 22.51 -11.11
CA ALA A 145 -1.00 21.37 -10.62
C ALA A 145 -0.17 20.07 -10.51
N VAL A 146 0.85 19.90 -11.37
CA VAL A 146 1.69 18.69 -11.42
C VAL A 146 2.97 18.81 -10.62
N ASP A 147 3.56 20.01 -10.51
CA ASP A 147 4.82 20.26 -9.78
C ASP A 147 4.63 20.29 -8.26
N LYS A 148 3.96 19.28 -7.72
CA LYS A 148 3.67 19.13 -6.30
C LYS A 148 4.67 18.17 -5.67
N ALA A 149 5.00 18.43 -4.41
CA ALA A 149 5.90 17.57 -3.66
C ALA A 149 5.27 16.19 -3.46
N ARG A 150 6.07 15.12 -3.61
CA ARG A 150 5.59 13.76 -3.42
C ARG A 150 5.15 13.54 -1.97
N PRO A 151 4.07 12.80 -1.73
CA PRO A 151 3.71 12.40 -0.39
C PRO A 151 4.83 11.63 0.33
N GLU A 152 4.93 11.80 1.64
CA GLU A 152 5.93 11.14 2.48
C GLU A 152 5.29 10.51 3.72
N VAL A 153 5.78 9.33 4.07
CA VAL A 153 5.30 8.53 5.18
C VAL A 153 6.49 7.99 5.99
N ILE A 154 6.34 7.98 7.31
CA ILE A 154 7.17 7.24 8.24
C ILE A 154 6.44 5.94 8.57
N ILE A 155 7.14 4.82 8.50
CA ILE A 155 6.61 3.52 8.87
C ILE A 155 7.36 3.04 10.10
N ASP A 156 6.60 2.82 11.17
CA ASP A 156 7.07 2.18 12.38
C ASP A 156 6.76 0.69 12.28
N VAL A 157 7.80 -0.12 12.37
CA VAL A 157 7.70 -1.58 12.39
C VAL A 157 8.06 -2.04 13.80
N GLU A 158 7.19 -2.79 14.45
CA GLU A 158 7.46 -3.35 15.77
C GLU A 158 7.38 -4.87 15.71
N LEU A 159 8.50 -5.50 16.05
CA LEU A 159 8.64 -6.94 16.16
C LEU A 159 8.93 -7.32 17.61
N LEU A 160 8.06 -8.13 18.17
CA LEU A 160 8.20 -8.70 19.50
C LEU A 160 8.36 -10.22 19.40
N GLU A 161 9.46 -10.75 19.93
CA GLU A 161 9.69 -12.19 20.09
C GLU A 161 9.84 -12.51 21.58
N VAL A 162 9.08 -13.50 22.05
CA VAL A 162 9.12 -14.00 23.42
C VAL A 162 9.44 -15.49 23.37
N ASP A 163 10.61 -15.85 23.88
CA ASP A 163 11.03 -17.25 24.03
C ASP A 163 10.97 -17.66 25.49
N ARG A 164 10.28 -18.74 25.79
CA ARG A 164 10.16 -19.29 27.14
C ARG A 164 10.47 -20.78 27.17
N THR A 165 11.46 -21.14 27.97
CA THR A 165 11.88 -22.53 28.17
C THR A 165 11.65 -22.94 29.62
N ARG A 166 10.75 -23.91 29.82
CA ARG A 166 10.41 -24.48 31.13
C ARG A 166 10.87 -25.93 31.18
N LEU A 167 11.82 -26.23 32.05
CA LEU A 167 12.27 -27.59 32.36
C LEU A 167 11.84 -27.95 33.79
N ARG A 168 11.17 -29.08 33.93
CA ARG A 168 10.87 -29.70 35.23
C ARG A 168 11.34 -31.15 35.18
N GLU A 169 12.21 -31.51 36.09
CA GLU A 169 12.70 -32.87 36.24
C GLU A 169 12.58 -33.25 37.70
N TYR A 170 11.82 -34.30 37.95
CA TYR A 170 11.67 -34.85 39.30
C TYR A 170 11.55 -36.37 39.23
N GLY A 171 12.18 -37.04 40.19
CA GLY A 171 12.02 -38.47 40.39
C GLY A 171 13.32 -39.22 40.62
N LEU A 172 13.19 -40.55 40.59
CA LEU A 172 14.26 -41.48 40.90
C LEU A 172 15.08 -41.75 39.63
N GLN A 173 16.38 -41.44 39.64
CA GLN A 173 17.27 -41.74 38.54
C GLN A 173 18.20 -42.89 38.92
N VAL A 174 18.19 -43.92 38.08
CA VAL A 174 19.10 -45.07 38.18
C VAL A 174 20.37 -44.71 37.41
N ALA A 175 21.54 -44.81 38.06
CA ALA A 175 22.80 -44.49 37.41
C ALA A 175 23.11 -45.44 36.23
N SER A 176 23.79 -44.92 35.19
CA SER A 176 24.15 -45.69 34.00
C SER A 176 25.11 -46.85 34.33
N PRO A 177 25.05 -48.00 33.62
CA PRO A 177 26.05 -49.06 33.74
C PRO A 177 27.46 -48.48 33.55
N GLY A 178 28.36 -48.69 34.53
CA GLY A 178 29.74 -48.18 34.51
C GLY A 178 29.98 -46.85 35.24
N SER A 179 28.94 -46.16 35.71
CA SER A 179 29.11 -45.12 36.75
C SER A 179 29.56 -45.76 38.07
N ALA A 180 30.19 -44.99 38.97
CA ALA A 180 30.55 -45.45 40.32
C ALA A 180 29.29 -45.65 41.18
N GLY A 181 28.44 -46.60 40.77
CA GLY A 181 27.59 -47.35 41.66
C GLY A 181 28.36 -48.53 42.23
N ILE A 182 27.65 -49.42 42.88
CA ILE A 182 28.18 -50.75 43.19
C ILE A 182 28.27 -51.42 41.80
N SER A 183 29.41 -51.99 41.38
CA SER A 183 29.76 -52.40 40.00
C SER A 183 29.47 -53.87 39.61
N GLY A 184 28.33 -54.24 39.01
CA GLY A 184 27.87 -55.64 38.96
C GLY A 184 27.83 -56.32 37.61
N SER A 185 28.83 -57.15 37.30
CA SER A 185 28.73 -58.23 36.31
C SER A 185 28.76 -59.58 37.03
N ALA A 186 27.95 -60.52 36.56
CA ALA A 186 28.18 -61.94 36.81
C ALA A 186 28.98 -62.48 35.62
N ASP A 187 30.29 -62.47 35.74
CA ASP A 187 31.19 -63.03 34.75
C ASP A 187 31.59 -64.45 35.18
N VAL A 188 31.25 -65.44 34.36
CA VAL A 188 31.73 -66.82 34.50
C VAL A 188 32.74 -67.11 33.40
N ASN A 189 33.53 -66.12 32.99
CA ASN A 189 34.61 -66.28 32.05
C ASN A 189 35.96 -65.97 32.72
N ARG A 190 36.31 -66.80 33.70
CA ARG A 190 37.68 -66.86 34.21
C ARG A 190 38.49 -67.77 33.30
N ASP A 191 39.63 -67.27 32.84
CA ASP A 191 40.57 -68.07 32.06
C ASP A 191 41.02 -69.29 32.90
N GLY A 192 40.77 -70.51 32.40
CA GLY A 192 41.05 -71.77 33.12
C GLY A 192 39.87 -72.45 33.83
N LEU A 193 38.62 -72.21 33.42
CA LEU A 193 37.45 -72.93 33.95
C LEU A 193 37.42 -74.41 33.54
N THR A 194 37.42 -75.32 34.53
CA THR A 194 37.28 -76.77 34.30
C THR A 194 35.86 -77.25 34.58
N LEU A 195 35.44 -78.38 33.99
CA LEU A 195 34.10 -78.96 34.22
C LEU A 195 33.82 -79.31 35.70
N GLN A 196 34.88 -79.58 36.47
CA GLN A 196 34.81 -79.80 37.93
C GLN A 196 34.45 -78.50 38.68
N SER A 197 34.94 -77.36 38.19
CA SER A 197 34.67 -76.03 38.75
C SER A 197 33.20 -75.61 38.56
N LEU A 198 32.55 -76.05 37.48
CA LEU A 198 31.11 -75.81 37.25
C LEU A 198 30.19 -76.64 38.17
N ARG A 199 30.62 -77.84 38.58
CA ARG A 199 29.87 -78.70 39.52
C ARG A 199 29.91 -78.21 40.97
N ASN A 200 30.96 -77.48 41.33
CA ASN A 200 31.18 -76.97 42.69
C ASN A 200 30.96 -75.46 42.80
N LEU A 201 30.15 -74.86 41.91
CA LEU A 201 29.78 -73.45 42.02
C LEU A 201 28.97 -73.23 43.30
N THR A 202 29.51 -72.47 44.25
CA THR A 202 28.82 -72.14 45.50
C THR A 202 28.22 -70.74 45.43
N GLN A 203 27.28 -70.40 46.33
CA GLN A 203 26.74 -69.04 46.43
C GLN A 203 27.82 -67.98 46.70
N ALA A 204 28.99 -68.38 47.22
CA ALA A 204 30.14 -67.50 47.45
C ALA A 204 30.93 -67.17 46.16
N ASP A 205 30.78 -67.98 45.11
CA ASP A 205 31.44 -67.78 43.80
C ASP A 205 30.61 -66.88 42.86
N VAL A 206 29.36 -66.58 43.22
CA VAL A 206 28.50 -65.62 42.54
C VAL A 206 28.67 -64.25 43.19
N PHE A 207 29.65 -63.49 42.72
CA PHE A 207 29.82 -62.09 43.12
C PHE A 207 28.69 -61.23 42.54
N LEU A 208 27.71 -60.87 43.38
CA LEU A 208 26.71 -59.84 43.07
C LEU A 208 27.36 -58.46 43.17
N SER A 209 28.05 -58.06 42.12
CA SER A 209 28.92 -56.93 42.25
C SER A 209 28.23 -55.58 42.06
N GLY A 210 26.92 -55.36 41.86
CA GLY A 210 26.52 -53.96 41.72
C GLY A 210 25.15 -53.47 41.30
N ILE A 211 24.53 -52.77 42.24
CA ILE A 211 23.33 -51.98 42.04
C ILE A 211 23.76 -50.56 41.59
N PRO A 212 23.26 -50.07 40.44
CA PRO A 212 23.45 -48.69 40.06
C PRO A 212 22.97 -47.76 41.18
N GLY A 213 23.81 -46.77 41.53
CA GLY A 213 23.45 -45.80 42.56
C GLY A 213 22.11 -45.15 42.24
N ILE A 214 21.27 -45.03 43.26
CA ILE A 214 19.95 -44.43 43.16
C ILE A 214 20.06 -43.02 43.74
N TYR A 215 19.71 -42.01 42.97
CA TYR A 215 19.61 -40.64 43.47
C TYR A 215 18.29 -40.01 43.05
N TYR A 216 17.79 -39.12 43.89
CA TYR A 216 16.57 -38.37 43.63
C TYR A 216 16.95 -37.02 43.01
N ARG A 217 16.44 -36.76 41.81
CA ARG A 217 16.70 -35.52 41.08
C ARG A 217 15.50 -34.60 41.23
N LEU A 218 15.75 -33.34 41.60
CA LEU A 218 14.76 -32.27 41.72
C LEU A 218 15.32 -31.02 41.03
N LEU A 219 14.87 -30.76 39.81
CA LEU A 219 15.33 -29.63 39.01
C LEU A 219 14.13 -28.92 38.40
N LYS A 220 14.06 -27.61 38.61
CA LYS A 220 13.12 -26.72 37.93
C LYS A 220 13.91 -25.56 37.34
N ASN A 221 13.85 -25.40 36.02
CA ASN A 221 14.43 -24.26 35.31
C ASN A 221 13.30 -23.57 34.53
N ASP A 222 13.25 -22.24 34.60
CA ASP A 222 12.29 -21.40 33.86
C ASP A 222 13.11 -20.21 33.31
N ALA A 223 13.39 -20.26 32.01
CA ALA A 223 14.10 -19.20 31.30
C ALA A 223 13.09 -18.47 30.40
N THR A 224 13.10 -17.14 30.42
CA THR A 224 12.27 -16.30 29.56
C THR A 224 13.13 -15.21 28.97
N THR A 225 13.09 -15.08 27.65
CA THR A 225 13.80 -14.07 26.86
C THR A 225 12.78 -13.28 26.07
N ARG A 226 12.97 -11.95 26.02
CA ARG A 226 12.12 -11.04 25.25
C ARG A 226 12.98 -10.16 24.37
N THR A 227 12.71 -10.17 23.08
CA THR A 227 13.39 -9.37 22.06
C THR A 227 12.39 -8.41 21.44
N LEU A 228 12.72 -7.13 21.42
CA LEU A 228 11.91 -6.08 20.79
C LEU A 228 12.78 -5.35 19.76
N ALA A 229 12.31 -5.27 18.52
CA ALA A 229 12.93 -4.47 17.47
C ALA A 229 11.91 -3.46 16.94
N ASN A 230 12.27 -2.18 16.93
CA ASN A 230 11.41 -1.06 16.53
C ASN A 230 12.04 -0.17 15.43
N PRO A 231 12.38 -0.71 14.25
CA PRO A 231 12.92 0.11 13.16
C PRO A 231 11.88 1.09 12.61
N GLN A 232 12.33 2.31 12.32
CA GLN A 232 11.53 3.37 11.69
C GLN A 232 12.09 3.68 10.31
N LEU A 233 11.24 3.76 9.29
CA LEU A 233 11.64 4.06 7.92
C LEU A 233 10.83 5.24 7.38
N ARG A 234 11.49 6.29 6.90
CA ARG A 234 10.83 7.38 6.16
C ARG A 234 11.05 7.18 4.67
N THR A 235 9.99 7.26 3.88
CA THR A 235 10.11 7.20 2.43
C THR A 235 9.00 7.98 1.72
N SER A 236 9.26 8.32 0.46
CA SER A 236 8.28 8.97 -0.41
C SER A 236 7.43 7.92 -1.13
N GLU A 237 6.24 8.33 -1.55
CA GLU A 237 5.34 7.48 -2.32
C GLU A 237 6.00 6.87 -3.57
N GLY A 238 5.81 5.57 -3.77
CA GLY A 238 6.29 4.82 -4.92
C GLY A 238 7.78 4.46 -4.89
N LEU A 239 8.55 4.96 -3.92
CA LEU A 239 9.96 4.63 -3.74
C LEU A 239 10.13 3.54 -2.68
N THR A 240 10.86 2.49 -3.04
CA THR A 240 11.14 1.39 -2.11
C THR A 240 12.24 1.81 -1.14
N ALA A 241 11.92 1.84 0.14
CA ALA A 241 12.89 2.02 1.21
C ALA A 241 13.39 0.66 1.69
N GLN A 242 14.70 0.56 1.90
CA GLN A 242 15.36 -0.67 2.34
C GLN A 242 16.15 -0.37 3.61
N ALA A 243 15.98 -1.20 4.64
CA ALA A 243 16.77 -1.15 5.85
C ALA A 243 17.32 -2.55 6.15
N ARG A 244 18.62 -2.62 6.44
CA ARG A 244 19.35 -3.87 6.66
C ARG A 244 20.13 -3.72 7.96
N PHE A 245 19.72 -4.43 9.00
CA PHE A 245 20.35 -4.40 10.32
C PHE A 245 20.89 -5.79 10.65
N GLY A 246 22.16 -5.89 11.03
CA GLY A 246 22.71 -7.14 11.53
C GLY A 246 24.19 -7.32 11.19
N GLU A 247 24.60 -8.58 11.09
CA GLU A 247 26.00 -8.99 11.00
C GLU A 247 26.21 -9.90 9.79
N ARG A 248 27.47 -9.99 9.33
CA ARG A 248 27.84 -10.87 8.21
C ARG A 248 28.63 -12.04 8.76
N VAL A 249 28.05 -13.23 8.72
CA VAL A 249 28.70 -14.45 9.25
C VAL A 249 29.40 -15.17 8.10
N PRO A 250 30.72 -15.43 8.20
CA PRO A 250 31.43 -16.21 7.20
C PRO A 250 31.08 -17.70 7.33
N VAL A 251 30.58 -18.29 6.25
CA VAL A 251 30.35 -19.73 6.10
C VAL A 251 31.49 -20.31 5.27
N PRO A 252 32.33 -21.20 5.83
CA PRO A 252 33.39 -21.84 5.06
C PRO A 252 32.80 -22.84 4.06
N ILE A 253 33.19 -22.73 2.80
CA ILE A 253 32.93 -23.71 1.75
C ILE A 253 34.26 -24.36 1.35
N THR A 254 34.28 -25.70 1.36
CA THR A 254 35.43 -26.49 0.90
C THR A 254 35.15 -27.01 -0.50
N THR A 255 35.93 -26.58 -1.49
CA THR A 255 35.84 -27.14 -2.85
C THR A 255 37.04 -28.04 -3.12
N PHE A 256 36.78 -29.24 -3.64
CA PHE A 256 37.83 -30.13 -4.15
C PHE A 256 37.98 -29.89 -5.65
N ALA A 257 39.16 -29.45 -6.09
CA ALA A 257 39.44 -29.34 -7.52
C ALA A 257 39.75 -30.75 -8.07
N PRO A 258 39.01 -31.27 -9.07
CA PRO A 258 39.33 -32.56 -9.68
C PRO A 258 40.60 -32.43 -10.53
N ILE A 259 41.53 -33.36 -10.34
CA ILE A 259 42.73 -33.49 -11.18
C ILE A 259 42.51 -34.63 -12.18
N ALA A 260 42.97 -34.41 -13.41
CA ALA A 260 43.18 -35.48 -14.38
C ALA A 260 44.12 -36.57 -13.81
N THR A 261 43.86 -37.81 -14.21
CA THR A 261 44.42 -39.09 -13.76
C THR A 261 45.85 -39.05 -13.18
N GLY A 262 46.00 -39.28 -11.86
CA GLY A 262 47.25 -39.74 -11.24
C GLY A 262 47.95 -38.88 -10.18
N GLY A 263 47.34 -37.79 -9.66
CA GLY A 263 47.97 -36.90 -8.67
C GLY A 263 47.67 -37.20 -7.18
N ILE A 264 48.61 -36.85 -6.28
CA ILE A 264 48.49 -36.92 -4.80
C ILE A 264 47.31 -36.11 -4.25
N ASN A 265 46.70 -36.57 -3.14
CA ASN A 265 45.63 -35.88 -2.41
C ASN A 265 46.01 -34.42 -2.11
N GLN A 266 45.29 -33.45 -2.69
CA GLN A 266 45.49 -32.03 -2.41
C GLN A 266 44.71 -31.57 -1.18
N GLN A 267 45.27 -30.58 -0.48
CA GLN A 267 44.69 -29.91 0.67
C GLN A 267 43.38 -29.20 0.24
N PRO A 268 42.25 -29.41 0.94
CA PRO A 268 41.01 -28.69 0.64
C PRO A 268 41.21 -27.17 0.69
N ILE A 269 40.79 -26.47 -0.36
CA ILE A 269 40.75 -25.00 -0.38
C ILE A 269 39.46 -24.58 0.32
N THR A 270 39.59 -23.98 1.49
CA THR A 270 38.50 -23.34 2.21
C THR A 270 38.36 -21.89 1.74
N SER A 271 37.22 -21.52 1.16
CA SER A 271 36.85 -20.12 0.95
C SER A 271 35.66 -19.76 1.85
N PHE A 272 35.44 -18.46 2.10
CA PHE A 272 34.39 -18.00 3.00
C PHE A 272 33.31 -17.25 2.20
N VAL A 273 32.06 -17.70 2.31
CA VAL A 273 30.88 -16.99 1.79
C VAL A 273 30.21 -16.29 2.96
N TYR A 274 30.00 -14.97 2.86
CA TYR A 274 29.39 -14.19 3.93
C TYR A 274 27.88 -14.17 3.77
N GLU A 275 27.17 -14.75 4.73
CA GLU A 275 25.71 -14.69 4.81
C GLU A 275 25.31 -13.52 5.73
N ASN A 276 24.34 -12.72 5.30
CA ASN A 276 23.85 -11.58 6.08
C ASN A 276 22.76 -12.06 7.04
N ILE A 277 23.02 -12.01 8.34
CA ILE A 277 22.04 -12.28 9.38
C ILE A 277 21.49 -10.99 9.95
N GLY A 278 20.20 -10.95 10.26
CA GLY A 278 19.55 -9.86 10.98
C GLY A 278 18.20 -9.49 10.36
N VAL A 279 17.80 -8.22 10.53
CA VAL A 279 16.50 -7.70 10.08
C VAL A 279 16.66 -6.99 8.73
N ASN A 280 16.03 -7.53 7.70
CA ASN A 280 15.97 -6.97 6.36
C ASN A 280 14.54 -6.53 6.04
N ILE A 281 14.35 -5.24 5.78
CA ILE A 281 13.05 -4.62 5.59
C ILE A 281 13.05 -3.91 4.24
N ASP A 282 12.15 -4.29 3.35
CA ASP A 282 11.87 -3.58 2.12
C ASP A 282 10.39 -3.13 2.15
N ILE A 283 10.14 -1.82 2.08
CA ILE A 283 8.79 -1.25 2.14
C ILE A 283 8.60 -0.29 0.97
N THR A 284 7.51 -0.47 0.24
CA THR A 284 7.07 0.45 -0.82
C THR A 284 5.70 0.99 -0.45
N PRO A 285 5.57 2.28 -0.08
CA PRO A 285 4.29 2.86 0.21
C PRO A 285 3.62 3.45 -1.03
N ARG A 286 2.30 3.47 -0.97
CA ARG A 286 1.40 4.16 -1.89
C ARG A 286 0.35 4.90 -1.07
N MET A 287 0.22 6.20 -1.29
CA MET A 287 -0.69 7.05 -0.54
C MET A 287 -2.01 7.16 -1.32
N HIS A 288 -3.12 7.09 -0.60
CA HIS A 288 -4.45 7.36 -1.14
C HIS A 288 -4.91 8.75 -0.71
N HIS A 289 -5.91 9.28 -1.42
CA HIS A 289 -6.49 10.59 -1.10
C HIS A 289 -7.34 10.58 0.18
N ASP A 290 -7.66 9.40 0.72
CA ASP A 290 -8.51 9.20 1.91
C ASP A 290 -7.69 9.05 3.21
N ASP A 291 -6.49 9.63 3.28
CA ASP A 291 -5.54 9.48 4.41
C ASP A 291 -5.18 8.02 4.76
N GLU A 292 -5.24 7.16 3.75
CA GLU A 292 -4.89 5.74 3.84
C GLU A 292 -3.61 5.45 3.05
N VAL A 293 -2.77 4.58 3.59
CA VAL A 293 -1.50 4.17 3.01
C VAL A 293 -1.56 2.68 2.71
N THR A 294 -1.31 2.32 1.46
CA THR A 294 -1.03 0.94 1.07
C THR A 294 0.46 0.68 1.15
N LEU A 295 0.84 -0.36 1.87
CA LEU A 295 2.23 -0.74 2.11
C LEU A 295 2.45 -2.13 1.54
N ALA A 296 3.33 -2.22 0.54
CA ALA A 296 3.92 -3.49 0.14
C ALA A 296 5.15 -3.72 1.00
N VAL A 297 5.09 -4.71 1.89
CA VAL A 297 6.10 -5.00 2.90
C VAL A 297 6.73 -6.35 2.63
N LYS A 298 8.05 -6.38 2.55
CA LYS A 298 8.85 -7.60 2.57
C LYS A 298 9.84 -7.52 3.72
N LEU A 299 9.61 -8.35 4.73
CA LEU A 299 10.45 -8.47 5.92
C LEU A 299 11.10 -9.85 5.93
N SER A 300 12.42 -9.90 6.13
CA SER A 300 13.16 -11.13 6.38
C SER A 300 14.02 -10.96 7.62
N LEU A 301 13.83 -11.84 8.60
CA LEU A 301 14.63 -11.92 9.79
C LEU A 301 15.43 -13.23 9.77
N SER A 302 16.74 -13.10 9.76
CA SER A 302 17.67 -14.20 9.91
C SER A 302 18.40 -14.10 11.24
N SER A 303 18.49 -15.20 11.98
CA SER A 303 19.23 -15.28 13.25
C SER A 303 20.08 -16.54 13.30
N ILE A 304 21.16 -16.53 14.10
CA ILE A 304 21.94 -17.74 14.34
C ILE A 304 21.14 -18.64 15.29
N SER A 305 20.79 -19.83 14.83
CA SER A 305 20.00 -20.81 15.60
C SER A 305 20.88 -21.79 16.39
N GLY A 306 22.21 -21.76 16.20
CA GLY A 306 23.17 -22.58 16.94
C GLY A 306 24.34 -23.06 16.08
N ILE A 307 25.10 -24.01 16.62
CA ILE A 307 26.12 -24.77 15.89
C ILE A 307 25.52 -26.09 15.39
N GLY A 308 25.52 -26.27 14.08
CA GLY A 308 25.15 -27.50 13.39
C GLY A 308 26.29 -28.51 13.32
N PHE A 309 26.11 -29.49 12.44
CA PHE A 309 27.10 -30.55 12.23
C PHE A 309 28.43 -29.97 11.72
N GLY A 310 29.56 -30.39 12.32
CA GLY A 310 30.89 -29.92 11.93
C GLY A 310 31.28 -28.53 12.44
N GLY A 311 30.55 -27.96 13.41
CA GLY A 311 30.84 -26.64 13.98
C GLY A 311 30.39 -25.46 13.11
N LEU A 312 29.63 -25.73 12.05
CA LEU A 312 29.06 -24.70 11.17
C LEU A 312 27.82 -24.07 11.81
N PRO A 313 27.59 -22.76 11.69
CA PRO A 313 26.38 -22.13 12.21
C PRO A 313 25.13 -22.60 11.45
N THR A 314 24.03 -22.81 12.16
CA THR A 314 22.68 -22.94 11.57
C THR A 314 21.96 -21.60 11.64
N PHE A 315 21.14 -21.31 10.64
CA PHE A 315 20.38 -20.06 10.56
C PHE A 315 18.89 -20.33 10.67
N GLY A 316 18.20 -19.60 11.55
CA GLY A 316 16.76 -19.49 11.53
C GLY A 316 16.36 -18.36 10.59
N ASN A 317 15.37 -18.59 9.72
CA ASN A 317 14.84 -17.58 8.81
C ASN A 317 13.32 -17.42 9.04
N ARG A 318 12.87 -16.17 9.09
CA ARG A 318 11.47 -15.78 9.21
C ARG A 318 11.19 -14.75 8.14
N GLU A 319 10.36 -15.07 7.17
CA GLU A 319 10.07 -14.19 6.03
C GLU A 319 8.57 -13.90 5.95
N ILE A 320 8.22 -12.63 5.77
CA ILE A 320 6.86 -12.14 5.64
C ILE A 320 6.81 -11.23 4.41
N SER A 321 5.88 -11.51 3.51
CA SER A 321 5.62 -10.71 2.31
C SER A 321 4.13 -10.46 2.21
N THR A 322 3.71 -9.21 2.33
CA THR A 322 2.29 -8.85 2.30
C THR A 322 2.08 -7.43 1.81
N THR A 323 0.87 -7.19 1.30
CA THR A 323 0.41 -5.84 0.93
C THR A 323 -0.81 -5.52 1.77
N ILE A 324 -0.73 -4.47 2.58
CA ILE A 324 -1.81 -4.07 3.49
C ILE A 324 -2.17 -2.60 3.27
N ARG A 325 -3.42 -2.22 3.53
CA ARG A 325 -3.90 -0.84 3.49
C ARG A 325 -4.31 -0.44 4.90
N LEU A 326 -3.76 0.66 5.39
CA LEU A 326 -3.91 1.14 6.77
C LEU A 326 -4.22 2.63 6.76
N ARG A 327 -4.93 3.12 7.78
CA ARG A 327 -5.08 4.57 8.00
C ARG A 327 -3.85 5.17 8.67
N ASP A 328 -3.71 6.48 8.56
CA ASP A 328 -2.69 7.21 9.30
C ASP A 328 -2.79 6.96 10.81
N GLY A 329 -1.67 6.59 11.43
CA GLY A 329 -1.55 6.26 12.85
C GLY A 329 -2.22 4.94 13.28
N GLU A 330 -2.77 4.17 12.35
CA GLU A 330 -3.40 2.88 12.68
C GLU A 330 -2.35 1.77 12.82
N THR A 331 -2.21 1.24 14.04
CA THR A 331 -1.39 0.05 14.27
C THR A 331 -2.16 -1.21 13.89
N ASN A 332 -1.60 -2.03 13.01
CA ASN A 332 -2.19 -3.30 12.63
C ASN A 332 -1.18 -4.46 12.77
N MET A 333 -1.68 -5.63 13.15
CA MET A 333 -0.89 -6.84 13.30
C MET A 333 -0.77 -7.53 11.94
N LEU A 334 0.44 -7.54 11.38
CA LEU A 334 0.74 -8.17 10.10
C LEU A 334 0.77 -9.69 10.21
N ALA A 335 1.40 -10.20 11.27
CA ALA A 335 1.61 -11.62 11.48
C ALA A 335 1.80 -11.94 12.97
N GLY A 336 1.33 -13.11 13.36
CA GLY A 336 1.59 -13.70 14.67
C GLY A 336 1.90 -15.19 14.53
N LEU A 337 2.87 -15.69 15.29
CA LEU A 337 3.18 -17.12 15.36
C LEU A 337 3.39 -17.50 16.82
N ILE A 338 2.60 -18.47 17.29
CA ILE A 338 2.75 -19.09 18.60
C ILE A 338 3.16 -20.54 18.35
N ARG A 339 4.31 -20.94 18.90
CA ARG A 339 4.82 -22.31 18.80
C ARG A 339 5.07 -22.85 20.21
N ASP A 340 4.36 -23.93 20.54
CA ASP A 340 4.52 -24.67 21.80
C ASP A 340 5.04 -26.08 21.52
N ASP A 341 6.27 -26.35 21.94
CA ASP A 341 6.92 -27.66 21.85
C ASP A 341 7.04 -28.28 23.24
N GLU A 342 6.23 -29.32 23.52
CA GLU A 342 6.30 -30.07 24.78
C GLU A 342 6.92 -31.45 24.58
N ARG A 343 7.97 -31.75 25.36
CA ARG A 343 8.64 -33.04 25.41
C ARG A 343 8.58 -33.60 26.83
N ILE A 344 7.94 -34.75 26.98
CA ILE A 344 7.94 -35.53 28.23
C ILE A 344 8.77 -36.79 28.01
N ILE A 345 9.82 -36.96 28.80
CA ILE A 345 10.63 -38.17 28.87
C ILE A 345 10.38 -38.81 30.23
N LEU A 346 9.96 -40.08 30.21
CA LEU A 346 9.81 -40.90 31.41
C LEU A 346 10.90 -41.98 31.38
N SER A 347 11.65 -42.13 32.46
CA SER A 347 12.67 -43.16 32.60
C SER A 347 12.61 -43.71 34.01
N GLY A 348 12.43 -45.03 34.18
CA GLY A 348 12.24 -45.62 35.50
C GLY A 348 12.66 -47.08 35.55
N VAL A 349 12.50 -47.68 36.73
CA VAL A 349 12.78 -49.10 36.93
C VAL A 349 11.67 -49.94 36.27
N PRO A 350 11.99 -50.83 35.32
CA PRO A 350 10.98 -51.63 34.62
C PRO A 350 10.14 -52.44 35.63
N GLY A 351 8.83 -52.46 35.41
CA GLY A 351 7.85 -53.11 36.30
C GLY A 351 7.39 -52.22 37.46
N LEU A 352 8.32 -51.67 38.25
CA LEU A 352 7.98 -50.79 39.38
C LEU A 352 7.45 -49.42 38.92
N SER A 353 7.94 -48.89 37.79
CA SER A 353 7.49 -47.61 37.22
C SER A 353 6.05 -47.62 36.73
N ASP A 354 5.52 -48.80 36.40
CA ASP A 354 4.23 -48.95 35.72
C ASP A 354 3.07 -49.18 36.71
N LEU A 355 3.39 -49.34 38.01
CA LEU A 355 2.38 -49.54 39.04
C LEU A 355 1.51 -48.27 39.21
N PRO A 356 0.17 -48.41 39.22
CA PRO A 356 -0.70 -47.29 39.54
C PRO A 356 -0.40 -46.81 40.97
N LEU A 357 -0.45 -45.49 41.20
CA LEU A 357 -0.13 -44.77 42.44
C LEU A 357 1.37 -44.64 42.77
N ILE A 358 2.14 -45.73 42.87
CA ILE A 358 3.53 -45.67 43.36
C ILE A 358 4.59 -45.60 42.26
N GLY A 359 4.24 -45.88 41.00
CA GLY A 359 5.20 -45.92 39.89
C GLY A 359 5.95 -44.62 39.65
N LYS A 360 5.33 -43.47 39.94
CA LYS A 360 5.97 -42.14 39.85
C LYS A 360 7.11 -41.93 40.85
N LEU A 361 7.16 -42.70 41.95
CA LEU A 361 8.27 -42.65 42.91
C LEU A 361 9.49 -43.45 42.43
N PHE A 362 9.30 -44.37 41.48
CA PHE A 362 10.35 -45.23 40.89
C PHE A 362 10.68 -44.86 39.44
N ALA A 363 10.22 -43.69 38.99
CA ALA A 363 10.51 -43.12 37.69
C ALA A 363 11.01 -41.68 37.83
N ASN A 364 11.90 -41.27 36.94
CA ASN A 364 12.27 -39.90 36.65
C ASN A 364 11.38 -39.39 35.51
N GLN A 365 10.66 -38.29 35.76
CA GLN A 365 9.90 -37.57 34.76
C GLN A 365 10.61 -36.26 34.42
N ARG A 366 11.09 -36.14 33.19
CA ARG A 366 11.62 -34.90 32.62
C ARG A 366 10.61 -34.31 31.65
N LYS A 367 9.98 -33.20 32.04
CA LYS A 367 9.08 -32.40 31.20
C LYS A 367 9.79 -31.12 30.78
N GLU A 368 9.96 -30.95 29.48
CA GLU A 368 10.56 -29.78 28.83
C GLU A 368 9.49 -29.14 27.94
N ALA A 369 9.19 -27.87 28.15
CA ALA A 369 8.23 -27.11 27.37
C ALA A 369 8.92 -25.85 26.85
N GLN A 370 8.94 -25.69 25.53
CA GLN A 370 9.51 -24.55 24.84
C GLN A 370 8.39 -23.81 24.12
N GLN A 371 8.23 -22.52 24.41
CA GLN A 371 7.23 -21.65 23.82
C GLN A 371 7.95 -20.50 23.10
N THR A 372 7.61 -20.26 21.84
CA THR A 372 8.11 -19.13 21.04
C THR A 372 6.90 -18.37 20.50
N ASP A 373 6.71 -17.13 20.95
CA ASP A 373 5.66 -16.23 20.49
C ASP A 373 6.28 -15.08 19.69
N ILE A 374 5.80 -14.86 18.48
CA ILE A 374 6.27 -13.78 17.60
C ILE A 374 5.07 -12.94 17.20
N VAL A 375 5.19 -11.63 17.34
CA VAL A 375 4.18 -10.65 16.94
C VAL A 375 4.84 -9.57 16.11
N LEU A 376 4.32 -9.35 14.91
CA LEU A 376 4.74 -8.26 14.03
C LEU A 376 3.58 -7.29 13.87
N THR A 377 3.82 -6.03 14.23
CA THR A 377 2.89 -4.92 14.02
C THR A 377 3.54 -3.83 13.20
N LEU A 378 2.70 -3.04 12.55
CA LEU A 378 3.13 -1.91 11.75
C LEU A 378 2.16 -0.74 11.93
N THR A 379 2.73 0.45 11.97
CA THR A 379 1.99 1.71 12.10
C THR A 379 2.54 2.71 11.08
N PRO A 380 1.75 3.18 10.10
CA PRO A 380 2.16 4.27 9.23
C PRO A 380 1.85 5.63 9.88
N HIS A 381 2.72 6.60 9.61
CA HIS A 381 2.58 8.00 10.01
C HIS A 381 2.83 8.90 8.80
N ILE A 382 1.79 9.55 8.31
CA ILE A 382 1.86 10.46 7.17
C ILE A 382 2.54 11.76 7.61
N VAL A 383 3.68 12.07 7.00
CA VAL A 383 4.42 13.33 7.27
C VAL A 383 3.95 14.44 6.35
N ARG A 384 3.64 14.08 5.09
CA ARG A 384 3.21 15.02 4.07
C ARG A 384 2.20 14.39 3.13
N VAL A 385 1.02 15.00 3.04
CA VAL A 385 -0.01 14.69 2.04
C VAL A 385 0.21 15.48 0.76
N LEU A 386 -0.44 15.05 -0.32
CA LEU A 386 -0.49 15.81 -1.57
C LEU A 386 -1.37 17.06 -1.37
N ASP A 387 -0.76 18.25 -1.46
CA ASP A 387 -1.48 19.53 -1.33
C ASP A 387 -2.26 19.86 -2.61
N LEU A 388 -3.52 19.41 -2.65
CA LEU A 388 -4.48 19.70 -3.71
C LEU A 388 -5.23 20.99 -3.39
N SER A 389 -5.00 22.04 -4.18
CA SER A 389 -5.73 23.30 -4.03
C SER A 389 -7.11 23.22 -4.70
N GLU A 390 -8.07 24.04 -4.27
CA GLU A 390 -9.39 24.13 -4.93
C GLU A 390 -9.26 24.49 -6.42
N SER A 391 -8.24 25.26 -6.79
CA SER A 391 -7.92 25.57 -8.19
C SER A 391 -7.48 24.35 -9.00
N ASP A 392 -6.85 23.36 -8.38
CA ASP A 392 -6.40 22.12 -9.05
C ASP A 392 -7.59 21.20 -9.36
N LEU A 393 -8.66 21.27 -8.55
CA LEU A 393 -9.88 20.48 -8.72
C LEU A 393 -10.87 21.10 -9.74
N ARG A 394 -10.68 22.37 -10.09
CA ARG A 394 -11.59 23.08 -11.02
C ARG A 394 -11.18 22.82 -12.47
N PRO A 395 -12.12 22.43 -13.35
CA PRO A 395 -11.84 22.35 -14.78
C PRO A 395 -11.56 23.75 -15.33
N PHE A 396 -10.55 23.88 -16.17
CA PHE A 396 -10.28 25.12 -16.91
C PHE A 396 -10.47 24.88 -18.41
N ARG A 397 -10.91 25.93 -19.11
CA ARG A 397 -11.06 25.90 -20.55
C ARG A 397 -9.73 26.11 -21.22
N LEU A 398 -9.38 25.19 -22.10
CA LEU A 398 -8.39 25.42 -23.14
C LEU A 398 -9.15 25.71 -24.43
N GLY A 399 -9.07 26.95 -24.92
CA GLY A 399 -9.66 27.30 -26.21
C GLY A 399 -8.99 26.47 -27.30
N ARG A 400 -9.73 25.54 -27.91
CA ARG A 400 -9.29 24.88 -29.14
C ARG A 400 -9.42 25.90 -30.26
N ASP A 401 -8.29 26.43 -30.71
CA ASP A 401 -8.07 27.23 -31.93
C ASP A 401 -9.36 27.79 -32.56
N ALA A 402 -10.02 28.69 -31.83
CA ALA A 402 -11.20 29.43 -32.28
C ALA A 402 -11.50 30.56 -31.28
N GLY A 403 -10.61 31.56 -31.22
CA GLY A 403 -10.93 32.96 -30.89
C GLY A 403 -11.91 33.25 -29.73
N GLY A 404 -11.85 32.48 -28.63
CA GLY A 404 -12.65 32.73 -27.44
C GLY A 404 -11.82 33.44 -26.39
N SER A 405 -12.23 34.66 -26.03
CA SER A 405 -11.61 35.54 -25.04
C SER A 405 -11.05 34.82 -23.79
N PRO A 406 -9.97 35.37 -23.18
CA PRO A 406 -9.31 34.75 -22.04
C PRO A 406 -10.27 34.64 -20.84
N GLY A 407 -10.38 33.43 -20.30
CA GLY A 407 -10.81 33.23 -18.91
C GLY A 407 -12.30 33.28 -18.61
N VAL A 408 -13.18 33.09 -19.59
CA VAL A 408 -14.62 32.93 -19.29
C VAL A 408 -14.85 31.51 -18.76
N ASP A 409 -15.14 31.39 -17.46
CA ASP A 409 -15.73 30.20 -16.86
C ASP A 409 -16.94 29.72 -17.69
N LEU A 410 -17.32 28.44 -17.58
CA LEU A 410 -18.55 27.97 -18.23
C LEU A 410 -19.68 28.98 -18.04
N PRO A 411 -20.33 29.51 -19.11
CA PRO A 411 -21.60 30.16 -18.90
C PRO A 411 -22.44 29.07 -18.28
N GLN A 412 -22.76 29.24 -17.00
CA GLN A 412 -23.88 28.56 -16.43
C GLN A 412 -25.02 28.88 -17.39
N PHE A 413 -25.62 27.85 -18.00
CA PHE A 413 -26.89 28.06 -18.68
C PHE A 413 -27.71 28.93 -17.74
N PRO A 414 -28.22 30.10 -18.18
CA PRO A 414 -29.10 30.87 -17.33
C PRO A 414 -30.14 29.86 -16.86
N GLN A 415 -30.08 29.53 -15.55
CA GLN A 415 -31.12 28.74 -14.96
C GLN A 415 -32.33 29.61 -15.19
N ILE A 416 -33.15 29.21 -16.15
CA ILE A 416 -34.44 29.83 -16.39
C ILE A 416 -35.00 29.93 -14.97
N PRO A 417 -35.27 31.15 -14.45
CA PRO A 417 -36.02 31.24 -13.21
C PRO A 417 -37.19 30.29 -13.44
N ARG A 418 -37.26 29.23 -12.65
CA ARG A 418 -38.52 28.53 -12.50
C ARG A 418 -39.37 29.57 -11.80
N ASP A 419 -39.88 30.52 -12.56
CA ASP A 419 -41.13 31.15 -12.23
C ASP A 419 -42.01 29.94 -11.99
N ASP A 420 -42.35 29.74 -10.72
CA ASP A 420 -43.32 28.75 -10.33
C ASP A 420 -44.53 29.03 -11.23
N VAL A 421 -44.65 28.24 -12.29
CA VAL A 421 -45.86 28.20 -13.08
C VAL A 421 -46.86 27.61 -12.09
N ILE A 422 -47.53 28.51 -11.37
CA ILE A 422 -48.75 28.22 -10.65
C ILE A 422 -49.72 27.80 -11.75
N LEU A 423 -49.70 26.52 -12.07
CA LEU A 423 -50.83 25.86 -12.70
C LEU A 423 -52.03 26.21 -11.81
N PRO A 424 -53.03 26.94 -12.32
CA PRO A 424 -54.20 27.21 -11.53
C PRO A 424 -54.87 25.87 -11.25
N GLY A 425 -54.80 25.40 -10.00
CA GLY A 425 -55.61 24.26 -9.55
C GLY A 425 -54.90 23.09 -8.87
N ILE A 426 -53.71 23.23 -8.28
CA ILE A 426 -53.24 22.22 -7.30
C ILE A 426 -52.99 22.88 -5.96
N SER A 427 -54.02 22.82 -5.12
CA SER A 427 -53.94 23.16 -3.70
C SER A 427 -52.89 22.28 -3.01
N LYS A 428 -51.97 22.95 -2.31
CA LYS A 428 -50.95 22.38 -1.42
C LYS A 428 -51.55 21.31 -0.47
N PRO A 429 -50.94 20.11 -0.31
CA PRO A 429 -51.37 19.15 0.69
C PRO A 429 -51.07 19.69 2.10
N PRO A 430 -51.95 19.47 3.09
CA PRO A 430 -51.75 19.96 4.44
C PRO A 430 -50.58 19.25 5.13
N ALA A 431 -49.90 19.99 6.00
CA ALA A 431 -48.80 19.51 6.83
C ALA A 431 -49.24 18.29 7.66
N ALA A 432 -48.50 17.19 7.52
CA ALA A 432 -48.73 15.96 8.26
C ALA A 432 -48.19 16.08 9.69
N THR A 433 -49.06 16.01 10.68
CA THR A 433 -48.71 15.62 12.06
C THR A 433 -48.53 14.09 12.16
N PRO A 434 -47.71 13.61 13.12
CA PRO A 434 -47.15 12.26 13.12
C PRO A 434 -48.17 11.18 13.51
N VAL A 435 -48.09 10.02 12.85
CA VAL A 435 -48.88 8.81 13.15
C VAL A 435 -47.96 7.66 13.58
N THR A 436 -48.23 7.11 14.76
CA THR A 436 -47.74 5.83 15.30
C THR A 436 -48.30 4.61 14.53
N PRO A 437 -47.65 3.45 14.58
CA PRO A 437 -47.80 2.36 13.60
C PRO A 437 -48.97 1.41 13.89
N PHE A 438 -49.59 0.89 12.82
CA PHE A 438 -50.57 -0.22 12.82
C PHE A 438 -50.37 -1.09 11.54
N PRO A 439 -50.91 -2.33 11.47
CA PRO A 439 -50.15 -3.56 11.31
C PRO A 439 -50.08 -4.12 9.86
N GLN A 440 -49.19 -5.10 9.66
CA GLN A 440 -48.95 -5.82 8.40
C GLN A 440 -50.15 -6.67 7.94
N PRO A 441 -50.43 -6.76 6.61
CA PRO A 441 -51.45 -7.66 6.07
C PRO A 441 -50.91 -9.07 5.75
N LEU A 442 -51.77 -10.05 6.01
CA LEU A 442 -51.64 -11.49 5.74
C LEU A 442 -51.42 -11.83 4.26
N GLN A 443 -50.42 -12.68 3.96
CA GLN A 443 -50.30 -13.42 2.70
C GLN A 443 -50.66 -14.91 2.94
N GLY A 444 -51.46 -15.48 2.03
CA GLY A 444 -51.97 -16.86 2.04
C GLY A 444 -50.98 -17.95 1.59
N PRO A 445 -51.40 -19.24 1.50
CA PRO A 445 -50.57 -20.36 1.97
C PRO A 445 -50.03 -21.37 0.92
N LEU A 446 -49.12 -22.25 1.42
CA LEU A 446 -48.75 -23.66 1.05
C LEU A 446 -47.37 -23.88 0.39
N PRO A 447 -46.69 -25.06 0.51
CA PRO A 447 -47.00 -26.32 1.25
C PRO A 447 -45.83 -26.97 2.07
N GLY A 448 -46.17 -27.87 3.02
CA GLY A 448 -45.46 -29.09 3.52
C GLY A 448 -43.98 -29.00 4.01
N THR A 449 -43.51 -29.57 5.13
CA THR A 449 -43.72 -30.84 5.89
C THR A 449 -42.78 -30.77 7.14
N PRO A 450 -42.64 -31.78 8.04
CA PRO A 450 -43.60 -32.65 8.72
C PRO A 450 -43.51 -32.64 10.28
N VAL A 451 -44.52 -33.31 10.85
CA VAL A 451 -44.89 -33.76 12.21
C VAL A 451 -43.76 -34.39 13.06
N THR A 452 -43.72 -34.24 14.41
CA THR A 452 -44.09 -35.23 15.48
C THR A 452 -43.53 -34.82 16.87
N PRO A 453 -43.94 -35.40 18.03
CA PRO A 453 -45.27 -35.45 18.67
C PRO A 453 -45.20 -35.10 20.21
N PRO A 454 -46.29 -35.23 21.03
CA PRO A 454 -46.53 -34.36 22.21
C PRO A 454 -46.24 -35.00 23.59
N LYS A 455 -46.21 -34.18 24.66
CA LYS A 455 -46.27 -34.63 26.07
C LYS A 455 -47.33 -33.88 26.90
N LYS A 456 -48.45 -34.59 27.10
CA LYS A 456 -49.45 -34.69 28.19
C LYS A 456 -49.65 -33.52 29.19
N PRO A 457 -50.92 -33.16 29.51
CA PRO A 457 -51.25 -32.05 30.42
C PRO A 457 -51.25 -32.45 31.91
N GLY A 458 -51.10 -31.44 32.76
CA GLY A 458 -51.08 -31.54 34.22
C GLY A 458 -52.41 -31.97 34.84
N GLY A 459 -52.29 -32.63 35.99
CA GLY A 459 -53.36 -32.85 36.97
C GLY A 459 -52.82 -32.44 38.34
N GLY A 460 -53.60 -31.66 39.07
CA GLY A 460 -53.21 -31.06 40.34
C GLY A 460 -53.28 -31.99 41.55
N GLY A 461 -53.09 -31.38 42.72
CA GLY A 461 -53.52 -31.94 44.01
C GLY A 461 -52.45 -31.94 45.10
N GLY A 462 -52.49 -30.90 45.93
CA GLY A 462 -52.45 -30.91 47.40
C GLY A 462 -51.56 -31.88 48.19
N GLY A 463 -50.98 -31.33 49.28
CA GLY A 463 -50.89 -32.03 50.56
C GLY A 463 -49.50 -32.05 51.20
N ARG A 464 -49.42 -31.43 52.40
CA ARG A 464 -48.74 -31.86 53.65
C ARG A 464 -47.52 -32.79 53.49
N ASN A 465 -46.37 -32.51 54.10
CA ASN A 465 -46.14 -32.33 55.53
C ASN A 465 -44.72 -31.77 55.75
#